data_AF-A0A9D7CDW4-F1
#
_entry.id   AF-A0A9D7CDW4-F1
#
_cell.length_a   1.000
_cell.length_b   1.000
_cell.length_c   1.000
_cell.angle_alpha   90.00
_cell.angle_beta   90.00
_cell.angle_gamma   90.00
#
_symmetry.space_group_name_H-M   'P 1'
#
loop_
_entity.id
_entity.type
_entity.pdbx_description
1 polymer ?
#
loop_
_entity_poly.entity_id
_entity_poly.type
_entity_poly.pdbx_seq_one_letter_code
_entity_poly.pdbx_strand_id
1 'polypeptide(L)'
;MSPRLFDEWRSEWRLKRGLAAYVAALMDEPDPEDVAWLAAAACDGDRDRAAWELRYARRALGLVVSQRDALDDRTGSLVARELAVALQADRNVAPAMLKVAERQFNDRLTTYRDVLTSRAPSEGTGARLGRAVLQTAGTARASDDMVARAGDLLARYMGEANEALRHAFGAPSLPPDLPPSTPSR
;
A
#
# COMPACT_ATOMS: atom_id res chain seq x y z
N MET A 1 -8.27 -25.17 -31.44
CA MET A 1 -7.81 -24.03 -30.63
C MET A 1 -6.29 -24.13 -30.55
N SER A 2 -5.55 -23.12 -31.04
CA SER A 2 -4.09 -23.20 -31.15
C SER A 2 -3.43 -23.17 -29.76
N PRO A 3 -2.33 -23.91 -29.50
CA PRO A 3 -1.62 -23.92 -28.21
C PRO A 3 -1.28 -22.52 -27.66
N ARG A 4 -0.92 -21.58 -28.56
CA ARG A 4 -0.62 -20.18 -28.21
C ARG A 4 -1.82 -19.43 -27.62
N LEU A 5 -3.01 -19.63 -28.18
CA LEU A 5 -4.24 -19.02 -27.66
C LEU A 5 -4.62 -19.58 -26.28
N PHE A 6 -4.26 -20.83 -26.01
CA PHE A 6 -4.52 -21.47 -24.71
C PHE A 6 -3.52 -21.00 -23.63
N ASP A 7 -2.27 -20.72 -24.01
CA ASP A 7 -1.25 -20.13 -23.12
C ASP A 7 -1.56 -18.66 -22.80
N GLU A 8 -1.95 -17.84 -23.79
CA GLU A 8 -2.39 -16.45 -23.60
C GLU A 8 -3.63 -16.37 -22.71
N TRP A 9 -4.62 -17.23 -22.96
CA TRP A 9 -5.81 -17.29 -22.11
C TRP A 9 -5.45 -17.65 -20.66
N ARG A 10 -4.56 -18.62 -20.44
CA ARG A 10 -4.12 -18.99 -19.07
C ARG A 10 -3.32 -17.89 -18.39
N SER A 11 -2.48 -17.15 -19.11
CA SER A 11 -1.71 -16.05 -18.54
C SER A 11 -2.61 -14.88 -18.15
N GLU A 12 -3.57 -14.52 -19.00
CA GLU A 12 -4.58 -13.50 -18.69
C GLU A 12 -5.44 -13.87 -17.48
N TRP A 13 -5.86 -15.14 -17.38
CA TRP A 13 -6.63 -15.62 -16.22
C TRP A 13 -5.84 -15.57 -14.92
N ARG A 14 -4.56 -15.98 -14.93
CA ARG A 14 -3.69 -15.86 -13.75
C ARG A 14 -3.49 -14.40 -13.35
N LEU A 15 -3.27 -13.52 -14.32
CA LEU A 15 -3.13 -12.09 -14.09
C LEU A 15 -4.38 -11.51 -13.43
N LYS A 16 -5.58 -11.78 -13.98
CA LYS A 16 -6.85 -11.32 -13.40
C LYS A 16 -7.07 -11.84 -11.99
N ARG A 17 -6.78 -13.13 -11.74
CA ARG A 17 -6.94 -13.74 -10.41
C ARG A 17 -5.95 -13.17 -9.40
N GLY A 18 -4.68 -13.02 -9.78
CA GLY A 18 -3.66 -12.40 -8.93
C GLY A 18 -4.02 -10.96 -8.60
N LEU A 19 -4.46 -10.19 -9.59
CA LEU A 19 -4.89 -8.80 -9.42
C LEU A 19 -6.08 -8.67 -8.46
N ALA A 20 -7.11 -9.50 -8.61
CA ALA A 20 -8.25 -9.50 -7.71
C ALA A 20 -7.84 -9.88 -6.27
N ALA A 21 -6.98 -10.89 -6.10
CA ALA A 21 -6.49 -11.31 -4.79
C ALA A 21 -5.65 -10.21 -4.12
N TYR A 22 -4.80 -9.54 -4.89
CA TYR A 22 -3.97 -8.45 -4.39
C TYR A 22 -4.82 -7.26 -3.93
N VAL A 23 -5.75 -6.80 -4.78
CA VAL A 23 -6.64 -5.69 -4.44
C VAL A 23 -7.54 -6.03 -3.24
N ALA A 24 -8.03 -7.27 -3.13
CA ALA A 24 -8.79 -7.70 -1.96
C ALA A 24 -7.98 -7.53 -0.67
N ALA A 25 -6.72 -7.97 -0.64
CA ALA A 25 -5.84 -7.80 0.53
C ALA A 25 -5.57 -6.32 0.89
N LEU A 26 -5.52 -5.43 -0.10
CA LEU A 26 -5.41 -3.98 0.15
C LEU A 26 -6.69 -3.36 0.71
N MET A 27 -7.84 -3.99 0.45
CA MET A 27 -9.16 -3.53 0.91
C MET A 27 -9.55 -4.08 2.28
N ASP A 28 -8.75 -4.99 2.87
CA ASP A 28 -8.97 -5.50 4.22
C ASP A 28 -9.04 -4.39 5.27
N GLU A 29 -9.86 -4.63 6.29
CA GLU A 29 -10.03 -3.69 7.39
C GLU A 29 -8.78 -3.63 8.27
N PRO A 30 -8.38 -2.43 8.74
CA PRO A 30 -7.27 -2.29 9.67
C PRO A 30 -7.59 -2.93 11.03
N ASP A 31 -6.54 -3.36 11.72
CA ASP A 31 -6.65 -3.99 13.04
C ASP A 31 -7.36 -3.03 14.03
N PRO A 32 -8.41 -3.48 14.76
CA PRO A 32 -9.10 -2.66 15.76
C PRO A 32 -8.18 -2.04 16.82
N GLU A 33 -7.09 -2.71 17.20
CA GLU A 33 -6.11 -2.18 18.17
C GLU A 33 -5.30 -1.02 17.57
N ASP A 34 -4.91 -1.13 16.29
CA ASP A 34 -4.23 -0.04 15.58
C ASP A 34 -5.15 1.17 15.41
N VAL A 35 -6.43 0.92 15.08
CA VAL A 35 -7.46 1.97 14.98
C VAL A 35 -7.65 2.66 16.33
N ALA A 36 -7.82 1.90 17.41
CA ALA A 36 -8.01 2.45 18.74
C ALA A 36 -6.79 3.26 19.20
N TRP A 37 -5.58 2.77 18.90
CA TRP A 37 -4.36 3.50 19.19
C TRP A 37 -4.26 4.80 18.38
N LEU A 38 -4.43 4.76 17.06
CA LEU A 38 -4.33 5.96 16.22
C LEU A 38 -5.40 6.99 16.59
N ALA A 39 -6.60 6.52 16.94
CA ALA A 39 -7.68 7.39 17.41
C ALA A 39 -7.26 8.20 18.64
N ALA A 40 -6.70 7.53 19.65
CA ALA A 40 -6.22 8.18 20.87
C ALA A 40 -4.96 9.04 20.63
N ALA A 41 -4.09 8.61 19.73
CA ALA A 41 -2.82 9.27 19.45
C ALA A 41 -2.98 10.54 18.59
N ALA A 42 -3.90 10.53 17.63
CA ALA A 42 -3.92 11.55 16.57
C ALA A 42 -5.28 12.05 16.08
N CYS A 43 -6.38 11.37 16.41
CA CYS A 43 -7.70 11.74 15.91
C CYS A 43 -8.64 12.27 17.00
N ASP A 44 -8.12 12.80 18.12
CA ASP A 44 -8.93 13.28 19.25
C ASP A 44 -9.94 12.24 19.77
N GLY A 45 -9.60 10.95 19.69
CA GLY A 45 -10.47 9.83 20.06
C GLY A 45 -11.43 9.36 18.96
N ASP A 46 -11.47 10.02 17.79
CA ASP A 46 -12.30 9.63 16.65
C ASP A 46 -11.78 8.35 15.98
N ARG A 47 -12.45 7.23 16.29
CA ARG A 47 -12.14 5.90 15.74
C ARG A 47 -12.50 5.78 14.27
N ASP A 48 -13.55 6.45 13.81
CA ASP A 48 -13.98 6.36 12.41
C ASP A 48 -12.98 7.07 11.51
N ARG A 49 -12.52 8.26 11.92
CA ARG A 49 -11.42 8.95 11.27
C ARG A 49 -10.15 8.11 11.25
N ALA A 50 -9.75 7.56 12.40
CA ALA A 50 -8.56 6.71 12.48
C ALA A 50 -8.65 5.48 11.55
N ALA A 51 -9.80 4.82 11.50
CA ALA A 51 -10.03 3.70 10.58
C ALA A 51 -9.89 4.13 9.12
N TRP A 52 -10.41 5.30 8.74
CA TRP A 52 -10.25 5.83 7.39
C TRP A 52 -8.80 6.14 7.04
N GLU A 53 -8.04 6.77 7.94
CA GLU A 53 -6.62 7.03 7.69
C GLU A 53 -5.83 5.74 7.45
N LEU A 54 -6.09 4.70 8.25
CA LEU A 54 -5.42 3.41 8.09
C LEU A 54 -5.84 2.67 6.83
N ARG A 55 -7.12 2.74 6.42
CA ARG A 55 -7.58 2.22 5.12
C ARG A 55 -6.85 2.92 3.97
N TYR A 56 -6.76 4.25 4.00
CA TYR A 56 -6.02 4.99 2.97
C TYR A 56 -4.53 4.63 2.97
N ALA A 57 -3.91 4.52 4.15
CA ALA A 57 -2.51 4.13 4.28
C ALA A 57 -2.23 2.75 3.67
N ARG A 58 -3.04 1.74 4.01
CA ARG A 58 -2.92 0.38 3.47
C ARG A 58 -3.01 0.36 1.95
N ARG A 59 -4.05 1.01 1.40
CA ARG A 59 -4.31 1.07 -0.05
C ARG A 59 -3.22 1.85 -0.80
N ALA A 60 -2.79 2.98 -0.26
CA ALA A 60 -1.80 3.84 -0.88
C ALA A 60 -0.41 3.19 -0.89
N LEU A 61 0.03 2.64 0.25
CA LEU A 61 1.30 1.93 0.34
C LEU A 61 1.29 0.66 -0.51
N GLY A 62 0.18 -0.08 -0.54
CA GLY A 62 0.01 -1.21 -1.45
C GLY A 62 0.17 -0.82 -2.91
N LEU A 63 -0.46 0.27 -3.34
CA LEU A 63 -0.27 0.76 -4.71
C LEU A 63 1.19 1.14 -4.98
N VAL A 64 1.88 1.83 -4.06
CA VAL A 64 3.31 2.16 -4.21
C VAL A 64 4.16 0.90 -4.31
N VAL A 65 3.92 -0.11 -3.46
CA VAL A 65 4.61 -1.41 -3.51
C VAL A 65 4.41 -2.07 -4.88
N SER A 66 3.18 -2.13 -5.39
CA SER A 66 2.91 -2.70 -6.72
C SER A 66 3.55 -1.95 -7.89
N GLN A 67 3.83 -0.65 -7.72
CA GLN A 67 4.51 0.15 -8.73
C GLN A 67 6.04 -0.03 -8.69
N ARG A 68 6.59 -0.41 -7.54
CA ARG A 68 8.03 -0.47 -7.30
C ARG A 68 8.60 -1.88 -7.37
N ASP A 69 7.88 -2.83 -6.81
CA ASP A 69 8.39 -4.18 -6.51
C ASP A 69 7.73 -5.25 -7.40
N ALA A 70 6.86 -4.87 -8.35
CA ALA A 70 6.26 -5.80 -9.30
C ALA A 70 7.25 -6.28 -10.37
N LEU A 71 6.99 -7.47 -10.90
CA LEU A 71 7.84 -8.14 -11.90
C LEU A 71 7.65 -7.64 -13.34
N ASP A 72 6.53 -6.96 -13.63
CA ASP A 72 6.17 -6.41 -14.95
C ASP A 72 5.68 -4.97 -14.77
N ASP A 73 6.13 -4.08 -15.66
CA ASP A 73 5.80 -2.64 -15.73
C ASP A 73 4.28 -2.37 -15.77
N ARG A 74 3.48 -3.31 -16.27
CA ARG A 74 2.02 -3.16 -16.37
C ARG A 74 1.30 -3.36 -15.04
N THR A 75 1.89 -4.11 -14.10
CA THR A 75 1.23 -4.52 -12.85
C THR A 75 0.72 -3.33 -12.04
N GLY A 76 1.57 -2.31 -11.82
CA GLY A 76 1.18 -1.13 -11.04
C GLY A 76 0.00 -0.36 -11.65
N SER A 77 -0.08 -0.28 -12.99
CA SER A 77 -1.20 0.38 -13.68
C SER A 77 -2.51 -0.42 -13.60
N LEU A 78 -2.43 -1.75 -13.68
CA LEU A 78 -3.58 -2.64 -13.51
C LEU A 78 -4.09 -2.60 -12.08
N VAL A 79 -3.20 -2.61 -11.08
CA VAL A 79 -3.56 -2.44 -9.66
C VAL A 79 -4.24 -1.10 -9.43
N ALA A 80 -3.70 0.00 -9.96
CA ALA A 80 -4.33 1.31 -9.83
C ALA A 80 -5.78 1.32 -10.36
N ARG A 81 -6.00 0.70 -11.53
CA ARG A 81 -7.33 0.62 -12.14
C ARG A 81 -8.30 -0.21 -11.30
N GLU A 82 -7.91 -1.41 -10.88
CA GLU A 82 -8.80 -2.29 -10.12
C GLU A 82 -9.03 -1.77 -8.70
N LEU A 83 -8.04 -1.11 -8.07
CA LEU A 83 -8.22 -0.44 -6.79
C LEU A 83 -9.22 0.72 -6.90
N ALA A 84 -9.22 1.47 -8.01
CA ALA A 84 -10.22 2.51 -8.24
C ALA A 84 -11.64 1.91 -8.36
N VAL A 85 -11.80 0.79 -9.07
CA VAL A 85 -13.08 0.06 -9.14
C VAL A 85 -13.51 -0.43 -7.76
N ALA A 86 -12.58 -1.00 -6.98
CA ALA A 86 -12.85 -1.47 -5.62
C ALA A 86 -13.26 -0.33 -4.67
N LEU A 87 -12.63 0.85 -4.79
CA LEU A 87 -12.99 2.04 -4.00
C LEU A 87 -14.39 2.55 -4.32
N GLN A 88 -14.80 2.50 -5.60
CA GLN A 88 -16.16 2.87 -6.03
C GLN A 88 -17.22 1.92 -5.47
N ALA A 89 -16.86 0.66 -5.23
CA ALA A 89 -17.72 -0.36 -4.64
C ALA A 89 -17.57 -0.50 -3.11
N ASP A 90 -16.76 0.35 -2.47
CA ASP A 90 -16.48 0.25 -1.03
C ASP A 90 -17.74 0.59 -0.22
N ARG A 91 -18.24 -0.41 0.52
CA ARG A 91 -19.44 -0.30 1.36
C ARG A 91 -19.33 0.79 2.44
N ASN A 92 -18.12 1.17 2.82
CA ASN A 92 -17.88 2.20 3.82
C ASN A 92 -18.05 3.61 3.23
N VAL A 93 -18.03 3.76 1.89
CA VAL A 93 -18.17 5.05 1.20
C VAL A 93 -19.62 5.26 0.79
N ALA A 94 -20.28 6.24 1.39
CA ALA A 94 -21.59 6.69 0.89
C ALA A 94 -21.44 7.23 -0.55
N PRO A 95 -22.38 6.97 -1.49
CA PRO A 95 -22.24 7.38 -2.89
C PRO A 95 -21.95 8.89 -3.08
N ALA A 96 -22.52 9.74 -2.24
CA ALA A 96 -22.30 11.20 -2.27
C ALA A 96 -20.86 11.61 -1.86
N MET A 97 -20.15 10.76 -1.12
CA MET A 97 -18.82 11.02 -0.57
C MET A 97 -17.69 10.47 -1.45
N LEU A 98 -18.00 9.78 -2.55
CA LEU A 98 -17.01 9.12 -3.39
C LEU A 98 -15.89 10.06 -3.86
N LYS A 99 -16.24 11.24 -4.39
CA LYS A 99 -15.25 12.24 -4.84
C LYS A 99 -14.35 12.73 -3.70
N VAL A 100 -14.90 12.82 -2.49
CA VAL A 100 -14.12 13.21 -1.31
C VAL A 100 -13.16 12.09 -0.92
N ALA A 101 -13.62 10.83 -0.91
CA ALA A 101 -12.80 9.68 -0.61
C ALA A 101 -11.66 9.50 -1.63
N GLU A 102 -11.94 9.64 -2.92
CA GLU A 102 -10.94 9.60 -4.00
C GLU A 102 -9.87 10.69 -3.81
N ARG A 103 -10.28 11.92 -3.48
CA ARG A 103 -9.33 13.01 -3.19
C ARG A 103 -8.47 12.69 -1.97
N GLN A 104 -9.08 12.28 -0.86
CA GLN A 104 -8.34 11.94 0.37
C GLN A 104 -7.35 10.80 0.15
N PHE A 105 -7.74 9.77 -0.61
CA PHE A 105 -6.86 8.69 -1.02
C PHE A 105 -5.66 9.20 -1.84
N ASN A 106 -5.92 10.02 -2.86
CA ASN A 106 -4.86 10.57 -3.71
C ASN A 106 -3.90 11.48 -2.94
N ASP A 107 -4.39 12.22 -1.95
CA ASP A 107 -3.56 13.02 -1.06
C ASP A 107 -2.59 12.11 -0.28
N ARG A 108 -3.07 11.02 0.33
CA ARG A 108 -2.23 10.04 1.06
C ARG A 108 -1.24 9.35 0.14
N LEU A 109 -1.67 8.93 -1.05
CA LEU A 109 -0.81 8.33 -2.06
C LEU A 109 0.35 9.25 -2.43
N THR A 110 0.07 10.53 -2.64
CA THR A 110 1.09 11.53 -2.96
C THR A 110 2.05 11.69 -1.78
N THR A 111 1.54 11.90 -0.57
CA THR A 111 2.35 12.03 0.65
C THR A 111 3.30 10.85 0.85
N TYR A 112 2.81 9.60 0.77
CA TYR A 112 3.66 8.44 1.00
C TYR A 112 4.67 8.22 -0.12
N ARG A 113 4.31 8.51 -1.37
CA ARG A 113 5.25 8.46 -2.49
C ARG A 113 6.39 9.46 -2.30
N ASP A 114 6.07 10.68 -1.89
CA ASP A 114 7.08 11.73 -1.64
C ASP A 114 8.02 11.32 -0.49
N VAL A 115 7.49 10.76 0.59
CA VAL A 115 8.30 10.23 1.68
C VAL A 115 9.24 9.12 1.21
N LEU A 116 8.72 8.15 0.44
CA LEU A 116 9.48 6.99 -0.01
C LEU A 116 10.54 7.32 -1.07
N THR A 117 10.33 8.39 -1.86
CA THR A 117 11.28 8.83 -2.90
C THR A 117 12.28 9.86 -2.39
N SER A 118 11.91 10.63 -1.35
CA SER A 118 12.79 11.61 -0.72
C SER A 118 14.00 10.92 -0.05
N ARG A 119 15.18 11.50 -0.26
CA ARG A 119 16.44 11.10 0.38
C ARG A 119 16.75 12.10 1.49
N ALA A 120 16.43 11.73 2.73
CA ALA A 120 16.79 12.50 3.93
C ALA A 120 17.85 11.71 4.71
N PRO A 121 19.14 12.09 4.67
CA PRO A 121 20.22 11.30 5.27
C PRO A 121 20.13 11.16 6.79
N SER A 122 19.46 12.10 7.46
CA SER A 122 19.40 12.19 8.92
C SER A 122 18.21 11.46 9.56
N GLU A 123 17.24 10.98 8.77
CA GLU A 123 16.02 10.37 9.31
C GLU A 123 15.61 9.11 8.52
N GLY A 124 15.43 8.01 9.24
CA GLY A 124 15.00 6.74 8.66
C GLY A 124 13.62 6.84 8.00
N THR A 125 13.41 6.09 6.91
CA THR A 125 12.15 6.07 6.17
C THR A 125 10.94 5.74 7.05
N GLY A 126 11.09 4.83 8.03
CA GLY A 126 10.03 4.50 8.99
C GLY A 126 9.57 5.70 9.81
N ALA A 127 10.49 6.48 10.36
CA ALA A 127 10.16 7.69 11.12
C ALA A 127 9.47 8.75 10.24
N ARG A 128 9.92 8.93 9.00
CA ARG A 128 9.29 9.86 8.05
C ARG A 128 7.87 9.44 7.69
N LEU A 129 7.64 8.16 7.44
CA LEU A 129 6.30 7.61 7.22
C LEU A 129 5.43 7.77 8.47
N GLY A 130 5.98 7.51 9.65
CA GLY A 130 5.30 7.67 10.93
C GLY A 130 4.83 9.11 11.16
N ARG A 131 5.69 10.11 10.92
CA ARG A 131 5.27 11.52 10.98
C ARG A 131 4.20 11.84 9.95
N ALA A 132 4.32 11.34 8.72
CA ALA A 132 3.36 11.63 7.66
C ALA A 132 1.94 11.13 7.99
N VAL A 133 1.80 9.90 8.53
CA VAL A 133 0.47 9.39 8.94
C VAL A 133 -0.07 10.13 10.15
N LEU A 134 0.76 10.49 11.13
CA LEU A 134 0.31 11.26 12.29
C LEU A 134 -0.14 12.67 11.89
N GLN A 135 0.56 13.33 10.96
CA GLN A 135 0.19 14.64 10.44
C GLN A 135 -1.12 14.61 9.67
N THR A 136 -1.30 13.62 8.78
CA THR A 136 -2.56 13.44 8.03
C THR A 136 -3.72 13.07 8.95
N ALA A 137 -3.46 12.28 10.01
CA ALA A 137 -4.44 11.94 11.04
C ALA A 137 -4.83 13.12 11.94
N GLY A 138 -4.01 14.17 12.05
CA GLY A 138 -4.35 15.41 12.77
C GLY A 138 -3.31 15.88 13.78
N THR A 139 -2.23 15.15 14.00
CA THR A 139 -1.18 15.48 14.97
C THR A 139 -0.01 16.21 14.32
N ALA A 140 0.11 17.52 14.60
CA ALA A 140 1.27 18.31 14.18
C ALA A 140 2.52 18.09 15.06
N ARG A 141 2.34 17.69 16.32
CA ARG A 141 3.43 17.46 17.29
C ARG A 141 3.32 16.06 17.88
N ALA A 142 4.03 15.12 17.29
CA ALA A 142 4.13 13.75 17.77
C ALA A 142 5.42 13.56 18.58
N SER A 143 5.34 12.78 19.67
CA SER A 143 6.55 12.31 20.35
C SER A 143 7.31 11.30 19.49
N ASP A 144 8.59 11.08 19.79
CA ASP A 144 9.39 10.11 19.04
C ASP A 144 8.84 8.68 19.18
N ASP A 145 8.28 8.31 20.33
CA ASP A 145 7.62 7.00 20.53
C ASP A 145 6.38 6.83 19.64
N MET A 146 5.58 7.89 19.49
CA MET A 146 4.42 7.86 18.59
C MET A 146 4.87 7.69 17.14
N VAL A 147 5.91 8.43 16.75
CA VAL A 147 6.48 8.36 15.40
C VAL A 147 7.06 6.99 15.11
N ALA A 148 7.79 6.39 16.06
CA ALA A 148 8.33 5.05 15.93
C ALA A 148 7.20 4.02 15.74
N ARG A 149 6.18 4.02 16.61
CA ARG A 149 5.04 3.10 16.49
C ARG A 149 4.26 3.29 15.20
N ALA A 150 4.03 4.53 14.76
CA ALA A 150 3.39 4.83 13.48
C ALA A 150 4.23 4.30 12.30
N GLY A 151 5.56 4.45 12.39
CA GLY A 151 6.50 3.93 11.39
C GLY A 151 6.46 2.42 11.29
N ASP A 152 6.47 1.72 12.42
CA ASP A 152 6.38 0.25 12.48
C ASP A 152 5.05 -0.25 11.91
N LEU A 153 3.95 0.44 12.21
CA LEU A 153 2.62 0.15 11.64
C LEU A 153 2.63 0.23 10.12
N LEU A 154 3.16 1.32 9.55
CA LEU A 154 3.23 1.48 8.09
C LEU A 154 4.24 0.52 7.44
N ALA A 155 5.33 0.20 8.12
CA ALA A 155 6.27 -0.81 7.67
C ALA A 155 5.60 -2.19 7.59
N ARG A 156 4.75 -2.54 8.56
CA ARG A 156 3.94 -3.76 8.54
C ARG A 156 2.99 -3.77 7.33
N TYR A 157 2.27 -2.68 7.04
CA TYR A 157 1.41 -2.62 5.84
C TYR A 157 2.18 -2.77 4.53
N MET A 158 3.38 -2.19 4.41
CA MET A 158 4.24 -2.43 3.25
C MET A 158 4.70 -3.88 3.15
N GLY A 159 5.00 -4.52 4.28
CA GLY A 159 5.36 -5.93 4.36
C GLY A 159 4.23 -6.84 3.90
N GLU A 160 3.02 -6.64 4.43
CA GLU A 160 1.80 -7.35 4.05
C GLU A 160 1.47 -7.16 2.56
N ALA A 161 1.60 -5.93 2.05
CA ALA A 161 1.43 -5.67 0.62
C ALA A 161 2.49 -6.39 -0.23
N ASN A 162 3.75 -6.43 0.21
CA ASN A 162 4.79 -7.15 -0.53
C ASN A 162 4.53 -8.66 -0.55
N GLU A 163 4.09 -9.23 0.58
CA GLU A 163 3.71 -10.64 0.67
C GLU A 163 2.51 -10.96 -0.23
N ALA A 164 1.46 -10.14 -0.18
CA ALA A 164 0.30 -10.29 -1.05
C ALA A 164 0.68 -10.19 -2.53
N LEU A 165 1.59 -9.29 -2.90
CA LEU A 165 2.07 -9.12 -4.28
C LEU A 165 2.80 -10.40 -4.74
N ARG A 166 3.69 -10.95 -3.90
CA ARG A 166 4.41 -12.20 -4.21
C ARG A 166 3.48 -13.40 -4.29
N HIS A 167 2.47 -13.47 -3.44
CA HIS A 167 1.47 -14.53 -3.48
C HIS A 167 0.62 -14.45 -4.77
N ALA A 168 0.26 -13.24 -5.18
CA ALA A 168 -0.58 -12.99 -6.35
C ALA A 168 0.14 -13.17 -7.69
N PHE A 169 1.39 -12.73 -7.79
CA PHE A 169 2.13 -12.64 -9.07
C PHE A 169 3.42 -13.47 -9.11
N GLY A 170 3.76 -14.14 -8.01
CA GLY A 170 5.01 -14.88 -7.85
C GLY A 170 6.13 -14.04 -7.23
N ALA A 171 7.15 -14.72 -6.71
CA ALA A 171 8.38 -14.08 -6.26
C ALA A 171 9.39 -14.05 -7.42
N PRO A 172 10.24 -13.01 -7.51
CA PRO A 172 11.38 -13.04 -8.43
C PRO A 172 12.29 -14.22 -8.05
N SER A 173 12.38 -15.21 -8.93
CA SER A 173 13.41 -16.23 -8.85
C SER A 173 14.62 -15.76 -9.65
N LEU A 174 15.75 -15.53 -8.99
CA LEU A 174 17.02 -15.41 -9.71
C LEU A 174 17.31 -16.73 -10.42
N PRO A 175 17.68 -16.73 -11.71
CA PRO A 175 18.23 -17.90 -12.36
C PRO A 175 19.41 -18.44 -11.53
N PRO A 176 19.55 -19.77 -11.34
CA PRO A 176 20.60 -20.36 -10.51
C PRO A 176 22.02 -20.02 -10.98
N ASP A 177 22.17 -19.53 -12.22
CA ASP A 177 23.45 -19.31 -12.89
C ASP A 177 23.97 -17.86 -12.87
N LEU A 178 23.36 -16.95 -12.09
CA LEU A 178 23.89 -15.60 -11.92
C LEU A 178 24.70 -15.48 -10.61
N PRO A 179 26.05 -15.45 -10.68
CA PRO A 179 26.86 -15.15 -9.50
C PRO A 179 26.55 -13.73 -9.00
N PRO A 180 26.54 -13.50 -7.68
CA PRO A 180 26.32 -12.16 -7.13
C PRO A 180 27.36 -11.21 -7.71
N SER A 181 26.90 -10.09 -8.26
CA SER A 181 27.78 -9.07 -8.84
C SER A 181 28.77 -8.60 -7.77
N THR A 182 30.05 -8.90 -7.97
CA THR A 182 31.13 -8.41 -7.11
C THR A 182 31.19 -6.89 -7.22
N PRO A 183 31.20 -6.15 -6.09
CA PRO A 183 31.43 -4.71 -6.14
C PRO A 183 32.85 -4.47 -6.67
N SER A 184 32.95 -3.76 -7.80
CA SER A 184 34.21 -3.24 -8.32
C SER A 184 34.80 -2.28 -7.29
N ARG A 185 36.03 -2.57 -6.86
CA ARG A 185 36.85 -1.70 -5.99
C ARG A 185 37.30 -0.45 -6.73
#